data_AF-A0AAU6ELM5-F1
#
_entry.id   AF-A0AAU6ELM5-F1
#
_cell.length_a   1.000
_cell.length_b   1.000
_cell.length_c   1.000
_cell.angle_alpha   90.00
_cell.angle_beta   90.00
_cell.angle_gamma   90.00
#
_symmetry.space_group_name_H-M   'P 1'
#
loop_
_entity.id
_entity.type
_entity.pdbx_description
1 polymer ?
#
loop_
_entity_poly.entity_id
_entity_poly.type
_entity_poly.pdbx_seq_one_letter_code
_entity_poly.pdbx_strand_id
1 'polypeptide(L)'
;MEREPGRAAGAGSGAVPGAVAGAVTGAVTGAVPGAVAGAVAVLVAANVLNNRLAPRLAPLTSAAATGALVVMARRSGLSWAELGFHRRSRGLRIGGALASAVAGAYAAGIAVPATRRFFRDERALSLSRARALEEALLQVPVGTVLLEEVGFRGVLHALVARSHGHGTATAVSSVLFGLWHILPAVDMMAANPALSRLAAGEAPDAPAARDPRDSRDPRTEGTGTAGVSDTPTGPGAPDVPSAPEKAPEKVPERAPGRVPAWQVARVVAGSVVTTGLAGVLFTELRRRGGLTAPAMFHVATNSLGYLFARLAPPEEPSPGRGPLPK
;
A
#
# COMPACT_ATOMS: atom_id res chain seq x y z
N MET A 1 80.52 -46.21 -6.39
CA MET A 1 79.73 -45.15 -5.75
C MET A 1 78.92 -44.50 -6.85
N GLU A 2 77.60 -44.64 -6.74
CA GLU A 2 76.49 -43.91 -7.39
C GLU A 2 76.21 -44.00 -8.91
N ARG A 3 74.92 -44.28 -9.16
CA ARG A 3 74.11 -44.30 -10.40
C ARG A 3 73.81 -42.84 -10.81
N GLU A 4 73.29 -42.42 -11.97
CA GLU A 4 72.55 -42.96 -13.11
C GLU A 4 72.46 -41.82 -14.18
N PRO A 5 72.27 -42.07 -15.49
CA PRO A 5 71.93 -41.02 -16.46
C PRO A 5 70.61 -41.26 -17.23
N GLY A 6 70.01 -40.18 -17.76
CA GLY A 6 69.01 -40.21 -18.85
C GLY A 6 67.66 -39.59 -18.46
N ARG A 7 67.28 -38.35 -18.81
CA ARG A 7 67.08 -37.64 -20.11
C ARG A 7 65.75 -37.95 -20.82
N ALA A 8 65.07 -36.84 -21.14
CA ALA A 8 64.25 -36.52 -22.32
C ALA A 8 62.72 -36.73 -22.30
N ALA A 9 62.09 -35.68 -22.85
CA ALA A 9 60.68 -35.43 -23.08
C ALA A 9 60.11 -36.19 -24.30
N GLY A 10 58.79 -36.32 -24.34
CA GLY A 10 58.04 -36.77 -25.52
C GLY A 10 56.60 -36.27 -25.49
N ALA A 11 56.24 -35.42 -26.44
CA ALA A 11 54.87 -35.07 -26.77
C ALA A 11 54.18 -36.24 -27.49
N GLY A 12 52.91 -36.50 -27.16
CA GLY A 12 52.10 -37.54 -27.78
C GLY A 12 50.66 -37.09 -27.97
N SER A 13 50.30 -36.87 -29.23
CA SER A 13 48.94 -36.72 -29.74
C SER A 13 48.14 -38.01 -29.51
N GLY A 14 46.96 -37.91 -28.90
CA GLY A 14 46.01 -39.00 -28.73
C GLY A 14 44.61 -38.55 -29.12
N ALA A 15 44.18 -38.92 -30.33
CA ALA A 15 42.79 -38.87 -30.73
C ALA A 15 41.98 -39.92 -29.94
N VAL A 16 40.78 -39.56 -29.50
CA VAL A 16 39.81 -40.51 -28.90
C VAL A 16 38.56 -40.52 -29.78
N PRO A 17 38.22 -41.66 -30.42
CA PRO A 17 36.90 -41.92 -30.96
C PRO A 17 36.05 -42.69 -29.94
N GLY A 18 34.76 -42.36 -29.83
CA GLY A 18 33.81 -43.21 -29.09
C GLY A 18 32.64 -42.43 -28.48
N ALA A 19 31.54 -42.35 -29.21
CA ALA A 19 30.25 -42.03 -28.65
C ALA A 19 29.83 -43.12 -27.64
N VAL A 20 29.47 -42.73 -26.42
CA VAL A 20 28.54 -43.46 -25.58
C VAL A 20 27.46 -42.50 -25.13
N ALA A 21 26.26 -42.76 -25.65
CA ALA A 21 25.01 -42.24 -25.16
C ALA A 21 24.91 -42.48 -23.65
N GLY A 22 24.71 -41.41 -22.90
CA GLY A 22 24.52 -41.43 -21.47
C GLY A 22 23.61 -40.28 -21.08
N ALA A 23 22.37 -40.36 -21.53
CA ALA A 23 21.28 -39.56 -20.98
C ALA A 23 21.19 -39.85 -19.48
N VAL A 24 21.80 -39.00 -18.66
CA VAL A 24 21.41 -38.87 -17.26
C VAL A 24 20.40 -37.73 -17.21
N THR A 25 19.19 -38.06 -17.66
CA THR A 25 17.97 -37.37 -17.26
C THR A 25 17.81 -37.51 -15.75
N GLY A 26 18.52 -36.66 -15.01
CA GLY A 26 18.24 -36.39 -13.60
C GLY A 26 17.02 -35.49 -13.47
N ALA A 27 15.88 -35.91 -14.03
CA ALA A 27 14.61 -35.27 -13.73
C ALA A 27 14.28 -35.63 -12.29
N VAL A 28 14.60 -34.73 -11.35
CA VAL A 28 14.00 -34.76 -10.02
C VAL A 28 12.52 -34.35 -10.19
N THR A 29 11.73 -35.29 -10.70
CA THR A 29 10.27 -35.19 -10.89
C THR A 29 9.61 -35.26 -9.52
N GLY A 30 9.56 -34.12 -8.82
CA GLY A 30 8.85 -33.98 -7.56
C GLY A 30 7.83 -32.85 -7.53
N ALA A 31 7.66 -32.11 -8.62
CA ALA A 31 6.65 -31.05 -8.69
C ALA A 31 5.28 -31.69 -8.95
N VAL A 32 4.35 -31.55 -8.01
CA VAL A 32 2.95 -31.92 -8.22
C VAL A 32 2.42 -31.09 -9.40
N PRO A 33 1.93 -31.71 -10.49
CA PRO A 33 1.34 -30.99 -11.60
C PRO A 33 0.29 -29.99 -11.11
N GLY A 34 0.39 -28.74 -11.57
CA GLY A 34 -0.56 -27.69 -11.17
C GLY A 34 -0.27 -26.98 -9.84
N ALA A 35 0.82 -27.27 -9.13
CA ALA A 35 1.13 -26.62 -7.85
C ALA A 35 1.18 -25.08 -7.92
N VAL A 36 1.73 -24.51 -9.00
CA VAL A 36 1.74 -23.05 -9.22
C VAL A 36 0.31 -22.51 -9.39
N ALA A 37 -0.51 -23.15 -10.22
CA ALA A 37 -1.90 -22.77 -10.43
C ALA A 37 -2.72 -22.88 -9.14
N GLY A 38 -2.51 -23.94 -8.35
CA GLY A 38 -3.12 -24.12 -7.04
C GLY A 38 -2.71 -23.03 -6.04
N ALA A 39 -1.44 -22.65 -6.00
CA ALA A 39 -0.97 -21.56 -5.16
C ALA A 39 -1.60 -20.22 -5.55
N VAL A 40 -1.67 -19.92 -6.86
CA VAL A 40 -2.35 -18.72 -7.38
C VAL A 40 -3.84 -18.74 -7.03
N ALA A 41 -4.51 -19.88 -7.14
CA ALA A 41 -5.93 -20.00 -6.79
C ALA A 41 -6.19 -19.72 -5.30
N VAL A 42 -5.36 -20.25 -4.40
CA VAL A 42 -5.45 -19.97 -2.96
C VAL A 42 -5.23 -18.48 -2.68
N LEU A 43 -4.23 -17.87 -3.33
CA LEU A 43 -3.98 -16.43 -3.20
C LEU A 43 -5.18 -15.61 -3.69
N VAL A 44 -5.70 -15.89 -4.88
CA VAL A 44 -6.88 -15.18 -5.41
C VAL A 44 -8.08 -15.31 -4.47
N ALA A 45 -8.36 -16.53 -3.97
CA ALA A 45 -9.45 -16.75 -3.02
C ALA A 45 -9.25 -15.93 -1.73
N ALA A 46 -8.05 -15.97 -1.15
CA ALA A 46 -7.72 -15.18 0.04
C ALA A 46 -7.86 -13.67 -0.23
N ASN A 47 -7.43 -13.18 -1.39
CA ASN A 47 -7.55 -11.77 -1.76
C ASN A 47 -9.02 -11.32 -1.84
N VAL A 48 -9.87 -12.13 -2.47
CA VAL A 48 -11.31 -11.86 -2.57
C VAL A 48 -11.98 -11.90 -1.20
N LEU A 49 -11.66 -12.91 -0.38
CA LEU A 49 -12.18 -13.01 0.99
C LEU A 49 -11.80 -11.78 1.81
N ASN A 50 -10.53 -11.38 1.77
CA ASN A 50 -10.00 -10.30 2.60
C ASN A 50 -10.47 -8.91 2.18
N ASN A 51 -10.77 -8.68 0.91
CA ASN A 51 -11.17 -7.35 0.43
C ASN A 51 -12.68 -7.20 0.19
N ARG A 52 -13.42 -8.28 -0.05
CA ARG A 52 -14.83 -8.20 -0.48
C ARG A 52 -15.81 -8.93 0.42
N LEU A 53 -15.47 -10.12 0.91
CA LEU A 53 -16.46 -10.98 1.58
C LEU A 53 -16.38 -10.91 3.11
N ALA A 54 -15.17 -10.94 3.67
CA ALA A 54 -14.96 -10.96 5.11
C ALA A 54 -13.71 -10.15 5.54
N PRO A 55 -13.64 -8.83 5.27
CA PRO A 55 -12.46 -8.03 5.63
C PRO A 55 -12.09 -8.07 7.11
N ARG A 56 -13.09 -8.18 8.00
CA ARG A 56 -12.88 -8.31 9.44
C ARG A 56 -12.23 -9.64 9.86
N LEU A 57 -12.32 -10.68 9.03
CA LEU A 57 -11.73 -12.00 9.29
C LEU A 57 -10.39 -12.18 8.58
N ALA A 58 -9.86 -11.13 7.93
CA ALA A 58 -8.60 -11.17 7.20
C ALA A 58 -7.42 -11.83 7.94
N PRO A 59 -7.23 -11.67 9.26
CA PRO A 59 -6.15 -12.39 9.97
C PRO A 59 -6.35 -13.90 9.94
N LEU A 60 -7.59 -14.36 10.13
CA LEU A 60 -7.92 -15.80 10.15
C LEU A 60 -7.83 -16.41 8.76
N THR A 61 -8.43 -15.77 7.76
CA THR A 61 -8.39 -16.23 6.36
C THR A 61 -6.97 -16.21 5.82
N SER A 62 -6.15 -15.23 6.18
CA SER A 62 -4.73 -15.15 5.78
C SER A 62 -3.88 -16.21 6.45
N ALA A 63 -4.09 -16.48 7.74
CA ALA A 63 -3.43 -17.58 8.43
C ALA A 63 -3.80 -18.94 7.82
N ALA A 64 -5.09 -19.17 7.53
CA ALA A 64 -5.58 -20.39 6.89
C ALA A 64 -4.99 -20.56 5.47
N ALA A 65 -5.01 -19.51 4.65
CA ALA A 65 -4.41 -19.51 3.31
C ALA A 65 -2.90 -19.78 3.36
N THR A 66 -2.19 -19.16 4.31
CA THR A 66 -0.76 -19.42 4.55
C THR A 66 -0.51 -20.89 4.87
N GLY A 67 -1.30 -21.46 5.79
CA GLY A 67 -1.21 -22.88 6.14
C GLY A 67 -1.45 -23.79 4.93
N ALA A 68 -2.48 -23.52 4.13
CA ALA A 68 -2.78 -24.26 2.91
C ALA A 68 -1.64 -24.21 1.89
N LEU A 69 -1.06 -23.02 1.67
CA LEU A 69 0.08 -22.81 0.78
C LEU A 69 1.33 -23.57 1.27
N VAL A 70 1.63 -23.52 2.57
CA VAL A 70 2.76 -24.26 3.15
C VAL A 70 2.53 -25.77 3.00
N VAL A 71 1.35 -26.29 3.34
CA VAL A 71 1.04 -27.72 3.17
C VAL A 71 1.20 -28.16 1.71
N MET A 72 0.67 -27.38 0.76
CA MET A 72 0.81 -27.64 -0.67
C MET A 72 2.29 -27.65 -1.11
N ALA A 73 3.07 -26.68 -0.65
CA ALA A 73 4.49 -26.60 -0.95
C ALA A 73 5.27 -27.79 -0.38
N ARG A 74 4.99 -28.17 0.87
CA ARG A 74 5.61 -29.32 1.54
C ARG A 74 5.25 -30.64 0.83
N ARG A 75 4.00 -30.81 0.40
CA ARG A 75 3.56 -31.95 -0.43
C ARG A 75 4.22 -31.98 -1.81
N SER A 76 4.63 -30.83 -2.31
CA SER A 76 5.42 -30.70 -3.55
C SER A 76 6.94 -30.88 -3.33
N GLY A 77 7.35 -31.33 -2.14
CA GLY A 77 8.74 -31.61 -1.80
C GLY A 77 9.63 -30.39 -1.51
N LEU A 78 9.07 -29.18 -1.42
CA LEU A 78 9.86 -27.96 -1.11
C LEU A 78 10.34 -27.97 0.33
N SER A 79 11.66 -27.84 0.53
CA SER A 79 12.32 -27.71 1.84
C SER A 79 11.97 -26.37 2.55
N TRP A 80 12.12 -26.32 3.87
CA TRP A 80 11.99 -25.06 4.63
C TRP A 80 13.01 -24.00 4.18
N ALA A 81 14.20 -24.44 3.76
CA ALA A 81 15.21 -23.55 3.22
C ALA A 81 14.76 -22.94 1.89
N GLU A 82 14.22 -23.74 0.98
CA GLU A 82 13.65 -23.27 -0.30
C GLU A 82 12.46 -22.34 -0.09
N LEU A 83 11.64 -22.56 0.94
CA LEU A 83 10.57 -21.64 1.33
C LEU A 83 11.09 -20.32 1.92
N GLY A 84 12.38 -20.23 2.25
CA GLY A 84 12.99 -19.01 2.78
C GLY A 84 13.08 -18.98 4.31
N PHE A 85 12.76 -20.07 5.02
CA PHE A 85 12.93 -20.20 6.47
C PHE A 85 14.37 -20.61 6.83
N HIS A 86 15.35 -19.92 6.25
CA HIS A 86 16.77 -20.08 6.52
C HIS A 86 17.37 -18.73 6.97
N ARG A 87 18.59 -18.73 7.54
CA ARG A 87 19.33 -17.51 7.90
C ARG A 87 18.59 -16.54 8.85
N ARG A 88 17.78 -17.06 9.78
CA ARG A 88 16.96 -16.26 10.73
C ARG A 88 17.75 -15.13 11.40
N SER A 89 18.95 -15.40 11.92
CA SER A 89 19.79 -14.38 12.58
C SER A 89 20.22 -13.25 11.64
N ARG A 90 20.62 -13.56 10.40
CA ARG A 90 20.94 -12.55 9.39
C ARG A 90 19.68 -11.80 8.95
N GLY A 91 18.55 -12.49 8.83
CA GLY A 91 17.25 -11.91 8.56
C GLY A 91 16.84 -10.89 9.61
N LEU A 92 16.98 -11.23 10.90
CA LEU A 92 16.72 -10.33 12.03
C LEU A 92 17.63 -9.10 12.00
N ARG A 93 18.92 -9.26 11.68
CA ARG A 93 19.84 -8.11 11.56
C ARG A 93 19.46 -7.16 10.43
N ILE A 94 19.22 -7.69 9.22
CA ILE A 94 18.85 -6.88 8.06
C ILE A 94 17.47 -6.24 8.28
N GLY A 95 16.48 -7.04 8.65
CA GLY A 95 15.11 -6.58 8.90
C GLY A 95 15.03 -5.58 10.05
N GLY A 96 15.76 -5.82 11.14
CA GLY A 96 15.84 -4.89 12.27
C GLY A 96 16.51 -3.56 11.92
N ALA A 97 17.60 -3.59 11.14
CA ALA A 97 18.25 -2.37 10.66
C ALA A 97 17.31 -1.55 9.75
N LEU A 98 16.61 -2.21 8.83
CA LEU A 98 15.64 -1.55 7.96
C LEU A 98 14.43 -1.02 8.73
N ALA A 99 13.89 -1.79 9.68
CA ALA A 99 12.80 -1.35 10.55
C ALA A 99 13.21 -0.12 11.39
N SER A 100 14.44 -0.11 11.91
CA SER A 100 15.00 1.03 12.64
C SER A 100 15.16 2.25 11.74
N ALA A 101 15.60 2.06 10.48
CA ALA A 101 15.70 3.14 9.50
C ALA A 101 14.31 3.73 9.17
N VAL A 102 13.28 2.89 9.01
CA VAL A 102 11.89 3.36 8.81
C VAL A 102 11.42 4.15 10.02
N ALA A 103 11.60 3.63 11.23
CA ALA A 103 11.24 4.35 12.45
C ALA A 103 11.98 5.69 12.58
N GLY A 104 13.27 5.72 12.25
CA GLY A 104 14.07 6.94 12.20
C GLY A 104 13.57 7.95 11.17
N ALA A 105 13.17 7.50 9.98
CA ALA A 105 12.59 8.35 8.94
C ALA A 105 11.26 8.98 9.40
N TYR A 106 10.38 8.20 10.04
CA TYR A 106 9.15 8.72 10.65
C TYR A 106 9.46 9.74 11.75
N ALA A 107 10.39 9.44 12.65
CA ALA A 107 10.79 10.34 13.73
C ALA A 107 11.36 11.66 13.20
N ALA A 108 12.26 11.60 12.22
CA ALA A 108 12.83 12.78 11.57
C ALA A 108 11.75 13.61 10.85
N GLY A 109 10.84 12.94 10.14
CA GLY A 109 9.72 13.58 9.45
C GLY A 109 8.72 14.26 10.38
N ILE A 110 8.52 13.75 11.59
CA ILE A 110 7.67 14.39 12.60
C ILE A 110 8.42 15.52 13.33
N ALA A 111 9.73 15.39 13.52
CA ALA A 111 10.55 16.42 14.15
C ALA A 111 10.50 17.74 13.36
N VAL A 112 10.48 17.67 12.02
CA VAL A 112 10.41 18.83 11.13
C VAL A 112 8.96 19.32 10.97
N PRO A 113 8.58 20.53 11.45
CA PRO A 113 7.19 21.00 11.41
C PRO A 113 6.57 21.03 10.01
N ALA A 114 7.35 21.45 9.01
CA ALA A 114 6.90 21.55 7.62
C ALA A 114 6.47 20.21 7.00
N THR A 115 6.92 19.09 7.56
CA THR A 115 6.61 17.75 7.05
C THR A 115 5.56 17.01 7.86
N ARG A 116 5.17 17.50 9.05
CA ARG A 116 4.21 16.83 9.96
C ARG A 116 2.89 16.47 9.29
N ARG A 117 2.38 17.34 8.42
CA ARG A 117 1.14 17.10 7.66
C ARG A 117 1.15 15.80 6.85
N PHE A 118 2.31 15.36 6.37
CA PHE A 118 2.44 14.12 5.59
C PHE A 118 2.38 12.86 6.46
N PHE A 119 2.54 12.99 7.77
CA PHE A 119 2.53 11.88 8.73
C PHE A 119 1.21 11.78 9.51
N ARG A 120 0.28 12.72 9.31
CA ARG A 120 -1.08 12.64 9.83
C ARG A 120 -1.97 11.85 8.88
N ASP A 121 -2.13 10.55 9.14
CA ASP A 121 -3.14 9.77 8.45
C ASP A 121 -4.49 9.90 9.18
N GLU A 122 -5.42 10.68 8.63
CA GLU A 122 -6.78 10.85 9.15
C GLU A 122 -7.50 9.50 9.35
N ARG A 123 -7.22 8.50 8.51
CA ARG A 123 -7.79 7.16 8.67
C ARG A 123 -7.25 6.51 9.94
N ALA A 124 -5.94 6.59 10.18
CA ALA A 124 -5.36 6.08 11.42
C ALA A 124 -5.86 6.85 12.65
N LEU A 125 -6.07 8.16 12.53
CA LEU A 125 -6.54 9.03 13.62
C LEU A 125 -8.04 8.84 13.95
N SER A 126 -8.87 8.53 12.96
CA SER A 126 -10.30 8.21 13.15
C SER A 126 -10.55 6.89 13.90
N LEU A 127 -9.55 6.00 13.96
CA LEU A 127 -9.64 4.77 14.73
C LEU A 127 -9.45 5.02 16.24
N SER A 128 -10.13 4.23 17.07
CA SER A 128 -9.81 4.15 18.49
C SER A 128 -8.37 3.66 18.70
N ARG A 129 -7.74 4.01 19.83
CA ARG A 129 -6.37 3.55 20.16
C ARG A 129 -6.27 2.02 20.16
N ALA A 130 -7.26 1.35 20.73
CA ALA A 130 -7.34 -0.10 20.75
C ALA A 130 -7.42 -0.68 19.34
N ARG A 131 -8.26 -0.10 18.46
CA ARG A 131 -8.38 -0.58 17.09
C ARG A 131 -7.10 -0.35 16.29
N ALA A 132 -6.42 0.79 16.45
CA ALA A 132 -5.16 0.99 15.76
C ALA A 132 -4.02 0.09 16.25
N LEU A 133 -4.01 -0.29 17.53
CA LEU A 133 -3.11 -1.32 18.04
C LEU A 133 -3.45 -2.69 17.44
N GLU A 134 -4.73 -3.03 17.35
CA GLU A 134 -5.19 -4.24 16.68
C GLU A 134 -4.76 -4.26 15.20
N GLU A 135 -4.91 -3.13 14.49
CA GLU A 135 -4.43 -2.97 13.12
C GLU A 135 -2.92 -3.20 13.03
N ALA A 136 -2.13 -2.49 13.84
CA ALA A 136 -0.68 -2.50 13.78
C ALA A 136 -0.05 -3.83 14.25
N LEU A 137 -0.67 -4.54 15.20
CA LEU A 137 -0.10 -5.71 15.86
C LEU A 137 -0.72 -7.05 15.43
N LEU A 138 -1.94 -7.05 14.91
CA LEU A 138 -2.63 -8.26 14.48
C LEU A 138 -3.00 -8.23 13.00
N GLN A 139 -3.76 -7.23 12.56
CA GLN A 139 -4.23 -7.16 11.18
C GLN A 139 -3.07 -7.08 10.19
N VAL A 140 -2.13 -6.14 10.38
CA VAL A 140 -1.00 -5.97 9.48
C VAL A 140 -0.07 -7.19 9.54
N PRO A 141 0.41 -7.66 10.71
CA PRO A 141 1.35 -8.77 10.72
C PRO A 141 0.76 -10.09 10.21
N VAL A 142 -0.51 -10.39 10.52
CA VAL A 142 -1.13 -11.69 10.20
C VAL A 142 -2.04 -11.62 8.98
N GLY A 143 -2.92 -10.61 8.92
CA GLY A 143 -3.87 -10.41 7.82
C GLY A 143 -3.25 -9.90 6.53
N THR A 144 -2.03 -9.37 6.58
CA THR A 144 -1.29 -8.86 5.41
C THR A 144 0.06 -9.54 5.26
N VAL A 145 1.00 -9.25 6.16
CA VAL A 145 2.42 -9.59 5.96
C VAL A 145 2.65 -11.10 5.91
N LEU A 146 2.06 -11.87 6.84
CA LEU A 146 2.27 -13.32 6.89
C LEU A 146 1.91 -13.99 5.57
N LEU A 147 0.71 -13.74 5.05
CA LEU A 147 0.27 -14.32 3.79
C LEU A 147 1.08 -13.82 2.61
N GLU A 148 1.40 -12.53 2.58
CA GLU A 148 2.11 -11.96 1.44
C GLU A 148 3.55 -12.46 1.37
N GLU A 149 4.29 -12.48 2.48
CA GLU A 149 5.66 -12.98 2.50
C GLU A 149 5.72 -14.48 2.25
N VAL A 150 4.92 -15.27 2.94
CA VAL A 150 4.95 -16.72 2.78
C VAL A 150 4.38 -17.13 1.43
N GLY A 151 3.32 -16.49 0.95
CA GLY A 151 2.67 -16.81 -0.30
C GLY A 151 3.49 -16.44 -1.53
N PHE A 152 3.86 -15.16 -1.67
CA PHE A 152 4.55 -14.67 -2.86
C PHE A 152 6.04 -14.97 -2.81
N ARG A 153 6.72 -14.63 -1.71
CA ARG A 153 8.18 -14.76 -1.58
C ARG A 153 8.55 -16.17 -1.12
N GLY A 154 7.72 -16.86 -0.36
CA GLY A 154 7.97 -18.22 0.08
C GLY A 154 7.60 -19.25 -0.98
N VAL A 155 6.30 -19.57 -1.07
CA VAL A 155 5.74 -20.71 -1.79
C VAL A 155 5.75 -20.48 -3.30
N LEU A 156 5.11 -19.42 -3.80
CA LEU A 156 5.00 -19.16 -5.23
C LEU A 156 6.37 -19.00 -5.89
N HIS A 157 7.23 -18.17 -5.28
CA HIS A 157 8.60 -17.99 -5.76
C HIS A 157 9.37 -19.32 -5.76
N ALA A 158 9.30 -20.15 -4.71
CA ALA A 158 10.03 -21.42 -4.67
C ALA A 158 9.53 -22.43 -5.70
N LEU A 159 8.21 -22.52 -5.93
CA LEU A 159 7.61 -23.39 -6.95
C LEU A 159 8.07 -22.99 -8.36
N VAL A 160 8.07 -21.70 -8.69
CA VAL A 160 8.55 -21.20 -9.99
C VAL A 160 10.07 -21.36 -10.12
N ALA A 161 10.83 -21.11 -9.05
CA ALA A 161 12.28 -21.17 -9.07
C ALA A 161 12.82 -22.57 -9.38
N ARG A 162 12.12 -23.62 -8.93
CA ARG A 162 12.49 -25.02 -9.21
C ARG A 162 12.44 -25.40 -10.69
N SER A 163 11.57 -24.77 -11.46
CA SER A 163 11.31 -25.12 -12.87
C SER A 163 11.87 -24.10 -13.85
N HIS A 164 11.93 -22.82 -13.48
CA HIS A 164 12.26 -21.71 -14.38
C HIS A 164 13.39 -20.81 -13.87
N GLY A 165 14.01 -21.15 -12.74
CA GLY A 165 15.10 -20.39 -12.14
C GLY A 165 14.66 -19.16 -11.34
N HIS A 166 15.62 -18.55 -10.63
CA HIS A 166 15.36 -17.50 -9.64
C HIS A 166 14.95 -16.16 -10.27
N GLY A 167 15.46 -15.83 -11.46
CA GLY A 167 15.10 -14.61 -12.18
C GLY A 167 13.63 -14.62 -12.59
N THR A 168 13.17 -15.69 -13.23
CA THR A 168 11.77 -15.88 -13.60
C THR A 168 10.86 -15.90 -12.38
N ALA A 169 11.26 -16.58 -11.31
CA ALA A 169 10.52 -16.58 -10.05
C ALA A 169 10.35 -15.18 -9.45
N THR A 170 11.41 -14.36 -9.51
CA THR A 170 11.37 -12.95 -9.06
C THR A 170 10.39 -12.15 -9.91
N ALA A 171 10.46 -12.26 -11.23
CA ALA A 171 9.57 -11.55 -12.15
C ALA A 171 8.10 -11.95 -11.93
N VAL A 172 7.80 -13.26 -11.95
CA VAL A 172 6.43 -13.79 -11.79
C VAL A 172 5.85 -13.42 -10.42
N SER A 173 6.61 -13.64 -9.34
CA SER A 173 6.16 -13.30 -7.99
C SER A 173 5.90 -11.80 -7.84
N SER A 174 6.76 -10.95 -8.38
CA SER A 174 6.64 -9.50 -8.30
C SER A 174 5.47 -8.95 -9.14
N VAL A 175 5.25 -9.48 -10.35
CA VAL A 175 4.10 -9.09 -11.18
C VAL A 175 2.79 -9.50 -10.49
N LEU A 176 2.69 -10.74 -10.01
CA LEU A 176 1.49 -11.21 -9.31
C LEU A 176 1.26 -10.45 -7.99
N PHE A 177 2.33 -10.05 -7.30
CA PHE A 177 2.25 -9.19 -6.13
C PHE A 177 1.77 -7.78 -6.48
N GLY A 178 2.15 -7.24 -7.63
CA GLY A 178 1.58 -5.99 -8.15
C GLY A 178 0.07 -6.12 -8.38
N LEU A 179 -0.35 -7.20 -9.06
CA LEU A 179 -1.76 -7.46 -9.35
C LEU A 179 -2.61 -7.73 -8.09
N TRP A 180 -2.02 -8.33 -7.05
CA TRP A 180 -2.65 -8.50 -5.73
C TRP A 180 -3.21 -7.19 -5.16
N HIS A 181 -2.53 -6.07 -5.43
CA HIS A 181 -2.87 -4.75 -4.90
C HIS A 181 -3.98 -4.02 -5.66
N ILE A 182 -4.59 -4.63 -6.69
CA ILE A 182 -5.69 -3.99 -7.44
C ILE A 182 -6.88 -3.68 -6.53
N LEU A 183 -7.39 -4.67 -5.76
CA LEU A 183 -8.56 -4.44 -4.90
C LEU A 183 -8.27 -3.43 -3.78
N PRO A 184 -7.16 -3.54 -3.03
CA PRO A 184 -6.76 -2.51 -2.07
C PRO A 184 -6.62 -1.11 -2.68
N ALA A 185 -6.06 -0.99 -3.89
CA ALA A 185 -5.88 0.31 -4.55
C ALA A 185 -7.22 0.95 -4.95
N VAL A 186 -8.18 0.15 -5.42
CA VAL A 186 -9.54 0.61 -5.71
C VAL A 186 -10.23 1.09 -4.43
N ASP A 187 -10.12 0.30 -3.35
CA ASP A 187 -10.78 0.64 -2.07
C ASP A 187 -10.16 1.89 -1.43
N MET A 188 -8.82 2.03 -1.53
CA MET A 188 -8.13 3.24 -1.09
C MET A 188 -8.56 4.49 -1.87
N MET A 189 -8.77 4.38 -3.18
CA MET A 189 -9.29 5.48 -4.00
C MET A 189 -10.70 5.88 -3.57
N ALA A 190 -11.58 4.89 -3.39
CA ALA A 190 -12.96 5.11 -2.97
C ALA A 190 -13.05 5.73 -1.57
N ALA A 191 -12.12 5.38 -0.68
CA ALA A 191 -12.09 5.86 0.71
C ALA A 191 -11.36 7.21 0.90
N ASN A 192 -10.65 7.72 -0.12
CA ASN A 192 -9.82 8.93 0.02
C ASN A 192 -10.20 10.03 -0.98
N PRO A 193 -10.98 11.05 -0.52
CA PRO A 193 -11.34 12.20 -1.34
C PRO A 193 -10.11 13.01 -1.81
N ALA A 194 -9.02 13.06 -1.04
CA ALA A 194 -7.81 13.78 -1.44
C ALA A 194 -7.07 13.07 -2.58
N LEU A 195 -6.99 11.73 -2.57
CA LEU A 195 -6.47 10.97 -3.71
C LEU A 195 -7.37 11.09 -4.94
N SER A 196 -8.69 11.18 -4.73
CA SER A 196 -9.64 11.44 -5.82
C SER A 196 -9.42 12.83 -6.46
N ARG A 197 -9.15 13.86 -5.65
CA ARG A 197 -8.82 15.23 -6.13
C ARG A 197 -7.46 15.30 -6.84
N LEU A 198 -6.42 14.70 -6.26
CA LEU A 198 -5.10 14.60 -6.90
C LEU A 198 -5.18 13.83 -8.23
N ALA A 199 -5.97 12.75 -8.27
CA ALA A 199 -6.22 11.99 -9.50
C ALA A 199 -7.02 12.80 -10.53
N ALA A 200 -7.84 13.74 -10.10
CA ALA A 200 -8.53 14.71 -10.96
C ALA A 200 -7.62 15.88 -11.43
N GLY A 201 -6.39 15.98 -10.91
CA GLY A 201 -5.44 17.04 -11.25
C GLY A 201 -5.67 18.33 -10.45
N GLU A 202 -6.43 18.29 -9.36
CA GLU A 202 -6.65 19.42 -8.47
C GLU A 202 -5.46 19.55 -7.49
N ALA A 203 -4.96 20.77 -7.30
CA ALA A 203 -3.88 21.04 -6.37
C ALA A 203 -4.34 20.80 -4.91
N PRO A 204 -3.44 20.34 -4.00
CA PRO A 204 -3.81 19.98 -2.63
C PRO A 204 -4.49 21.08 -1.82
N ASP A 205 -4.34 22.34 -2.21
CA ASP A 205 -4.74 23.53 -1.46
C ASP A 205 -5.59 24.53 -2.26
N ALA A 206 -6.28 24.11 -3.34
CA ALA A 206 -7.20 25.03 -4.01
C ALA A 206 -8.35 25.37 -3.05
N PRO A 207 -8.50 26.62 -2.57
CA PRO A 207 -9.69 26.99 -1.82
C PRO A 207 -10.88 26.70 -2.73
N ALA A 208 -11.93 26.08 -2.18
CA ALA A 208 -13.18 25.87 -2.91
C ALA A 208 -13.51 27.17 -3.64
N ALA A 209 -13.50 27.13 -4.97
CA ALA A 209 -13.63 28.32 -5.79
C ALA A 209 -14.87 29.09 -5.29
N ARG A 210 -14.64 30.28 -4.72
CA ARG A 210 -15.75 31.14 -4.29
C ARG A 210 -16.62 31.39 -5.50
N ASP A 211 -17.92 31.13 -5.34
CA ASP A 211 -18.91 31.42 -6.36
C ASP A 211 -18.76 32.90 -6.78
N PRO A 212 -18.59 33.23 -8.07
CA PRO A 212 -18.50 34.61 -8.54
C PRO A 212 -19.72 35.47 -8.20
N ARG A 213 -20.79 34.88 -7.65
CA ARG A 213 -22.00 35.57 -7.21
C ARG A 213 -21.96 36.05 -5.76
N ASP A 214 -20.93 35.71 -4.99
CA ASP A 214 -20.75 36.12 -3.58
C ASP A 214 -20.06 37.49 -3.43
N SER A 215 -19.74 38.17 -4.55
CA SER A 215 -19.30 39.56 -4.54
C SER A 215 -20.50 40.51 -4.67
N ARG A 216 -21.29 40.63 -3.61
CA ARG A 216 -22.11 41.83 -3.38
C ARG A 216 -21.76 42.40 -2.01
N ASP A 217 -20.81 43.31 -2.02
CA ASP A 217 -20.51 44.18 -0.89
C ASP A 217 -21.72 45.12 -0.68
N PRO A 218 -22.40 45.13 0.49
CA PRO A 218 -23.55 46.00 0.71
C PRO A 218 -23.17 47.46 1.02
N ARG A 219 -21.96 47.91 0.71
CA ARG A 219 -21.46 49.25 1.08
C ARG A 219 -21.10 50.15 -0.09
N THR A 220 -21.96 50.34 -1.08
CA THR A 220 -21.87 51.52 -1.96
C THR A 220 -23.17 51.74 -2.74
N GLU A 221 -24.21 52.29 -2.11
CA GLU A 221 -25.19 53.11 -2.84
C GLU A 221 -25.66 54.26 -1.94
N GLY A 222 -24.98 55.40 -2.08
CA GLY A 222 -25.38 56.65 -1.50
C GLY A 222 -24.92 57.77 -2.41
N THR A 223 -25.80 58.22 -3.30
CA THR A 223 -25.85 59.59 -3.86
C THR A 223 -27.10 59.73 -4.73
N GLY A 224 -28.05 60.57 -4.32
CA GLY A 224 -29.23 60.89 -5.12
C GLY A 224 -30.20 61.81 -4.39
N THR A 225 -30.18 63.08 -4.77
CA THR A 225 -30.76 64.26 -4.12
C THR A 225 -32.28 64.43 -4.21
N ALA A 226 -32.81 65.13 -3.20
CA ALA A 226 -33.89 66.13 -3.21
C ALA A 226 -35.38 65.70 -3.26
N GLY A 227 -36.14 66.22 -2.30
CA GLY A 227 -37.60 66.23 -2.30
C GLY A 227 -38.19 66.57 -0.92
N VAL A 228 -38.24 67.85 -0.57
CA VAL A 228 -38.97 68.40 0.59
C VAL A 228 -40.47 68.40 0.27
N SER A 229 -41.30 67.87 1.18
CA SER A 229 -42.68 68.32 1.39
C SER A 229 -43.24 67.81 2.72
N ASP A 230 -43.55 68.75 3.61
CA ASP A 230 -44.30 68.60 4.87
C ASP A 230 -45.77 68.23 4.63
N THR A 231 -46.35 67.34 5.46
CA THR A 231 -47.47 67.64 6.40
C THR A 231 -47.98 66.38 7.14
N PRO A 232 -48.63 66.53 8.32
CA PRO A 232 -48.86 65.46 9.31
C PRO A 232 -50.32 64.94 9.37
N THR A 233 -50.52 63.92 10.23
CA THR A 233 -51.77 63.41 10.86
C THR A 233 -52.47 62.17 10.27
N GLY A 234 -52.76 61.22 11.17
CA GLY A 234 -53.74 60.13 10.99
C GLY A 234 -53.38 58.83 11.73
N PRO A 235 -54.14 58.40 12.76
CA PRO A 235 -53.91 57.13 13.45
C PRO A 235 -54.65 55.97 12.76
N GLY A 236 -54.01 54.80 12.70
CA GLY A 236 -54.67 53.53 12.37
C GLY A 236 -54.16 52.87 11.10
N ALA A 237 -53.19 51.97 11.25
CA ALA A 237 -52.91 50.91 10.29
C ALA A 237 -53.15 49.56 11.00
N PRO A 238 -53.86 48.60 10.38
CA PRO A 238 -54.03 47.28 10.96
C PRO A 238 -52.73 46.47 10.85
N ASP A 239 -52.44 45.69 11.89
CA ASP A 239 -51.33 44.72 11.91
C ASP A 239 -51.45 43.75 10.73
N VAL A 240 -50.58 43.90 9.74
CA VAL A 240 -50.38 42.91 8.69
C VAL A 240 -49.50 41.80 9.27
N PRO A 241 -49.95 40.53 9.33
CA PRO A 241 -49.09 39.46 9.79
C PRO A 241 -47.93 39.27 8.82
N SER A 242 -46.71 39.39 9.33
CA SER A 242 -45.47 39.09 8.61
C SER A 242 -45.57 37.72 7.95
N ALA A 243 -45.45 37.69 6.61
CA ALA A 243 -45.39 36.44 5.87
C ALA A 243 -44.22 35.58 6.41
N PRO A 244 -44.39 34.25 6.51
CA PRO A 244 -43.31 33.40 6.99
C PRO A 244 -42.11 33.53 6.07
N GLU A 245 -40.98 33.91 6.65
CA GLU A 245 -39.66 33.94 6.02
C GLU A 245 -39.44 32.60 5.32
N LYS A 246 -39.41 32.61 3.98
CA LYS A 246 -39.18 31.39 3.20
C LYS A 246 -37.83 30.84 3.62
N ALA A 247 -37.85 29.65 4.22
CA ALA A 247 -36.65 28.90 4.57
C ALA A 247 -35.69 28.90 3.36
N PRO A 248 -34.39 29.12 3.57
CA PRO A 248 -33.44 29.16 2.48
C PRO A 248 -33.58 27.88 1.67
N GLU A 249 -33.89 28.05 0.38
CA GLU A 249 -33.99 26.96 -0.58
C GLU A 249 -32.69 26.17 -0.51
N LYS A 250 -32.76 24.92 -0.03
CA LYS A 250 -31.59 24.04 0.07
C LYS A 250 -31.03 23.87 -1.34
N VAL A 251 -29.97 24.61 -1.64
CA VAL A 251 -29.15 24.38 -2.84
C VAL A 251 -28.81 22.89 -2.82
N PRO A 252 -29.20 22.12 -3.85
CA PRO A 252 -28.90 20.70 -3.88
C PRO A 252 -27.39 20.56 -3.80
N GLU A 253 -26.92 19.96 -2.70
CA GLU A 253 -25.53 19.57 -2.53
C GLU A 253 -25.15 18.73 -3.75
N ARG A 254 -24.26 19.28 -4.58
CA ARG A 254 -23.88 18.68 -5.86
C ARG A 254 -23.37 17.28 -5.55
N ALA A 255 -24.14 16.25 -5.96
CA ALA A 255 -23.75 14.86 -5.77
C ALA A 255 -22.29 14.72 -6.23
N PRO A 256 -21.39 14.16 -5.40
CA PRO A 256 -19.97 14.09 -5.72
C PRO A 256 -19.85 13.44 -7.11
N GLY A 257 -19.29 14.19 -8.05
CA GLY A 257 -19.16 13.74 -9.44
C GLY A 257 -18.45 12.39 -9.44
N ARG A 258 -19.02 11.40 -10.13
CA ARG A 258 -18.39 10.06 -10.23
C ARG A 258 -17.00 10.24 -10.83
N VAL A 259 -15.99 9.78 -10.11
CA VAL A 259 -14.60 9.79 -10.58
C VAL A 259 -14.52 9.02 -11.91
N PRO A 260 -14.02 9.62 -13.00
CA PRO A 260 -13.91 8.95 -14.29
C PRO A 260 -13.11 7.64 -14.21
N ALA A 261 -13.57 6.59 -14.90
CA ALA A 261 -12.97 5.26 -14.84
C ALA A 261 -11.47 5.24 -15.19
N TRP A 262 -11.02 6.12 -16.09
CA TRP A 262 -9.61 6.24 -16.47
C TRP A 262 -8.71 6.79 -15.34
N GLN A 263 -9.25 7.63 -14.44
CA GLN A 263 -8.50 8.13 -13.29
C GLN A 263 -8.29 7.02 -12.26
N VAL A 264 -9.32 6.21 -12.01
CA VAL A 264 -9.23 5.00 -11.19
C VAL A 264 -8.20 4.05 -11.81
N ALA A 265 -8.31 3.77 -13.11
CA ALA A 265 -7.38 2.90 -13.81
C ALA A 265 -5.93 3.39 -13.73
N ARG A 266 -5.69 4.70 -13.86
CA ARG A 266 -4.35 5.30 -13.76
C ARG A 266 -3.72 5.11 -12.39
N VAL A 267 -4.47 5.34 -11.31
CA VAL A 267 -3.93 5.18 -9.94
C VAL A 267 -3.76 3.71 -9.58
N VAL A 268 -4.69 2.84 -9.99
CA VAL A 268 -4.53 1.40 -9.85
C VAL A 268 -3.28 0.92 -10.59
N ALA A 269 -3.05 1.36 -11.83
CA ALA A 269 -1.86 1.02 -12.60
C ALA A 269 -0.58 1.51 -11.91
N GLY A 270 -0.56 2.74 -11.40
CA GLY A 270 0.56 3.27 -10.62
C GLY A 270 0.85 2.45 -9.35
N SER A 271 -0.20 2.03 -8.64
CA SER A 271 -0.10 1.14 -7.48
C SER A 271 0.49 -0.22 -7.86
N VAL A 272 -0.04 -0.87 -8.91
CA VAL A 272 0.43 -2.17 -9.42
C VAL A 272 1.90 -2.12 -9.80
N VAL A 273 2.34 -1.07 -10.51
CA VAL A 273 3.76 -0.92 -10.90
C VAL A 273 4.63 -0.71 -9.66
N THR A 274 4.24 0.20 -8.76
CA THR A 274 5.03 0.52 -7.56
C THR A 274 5.16 -0.68 -6.64
N THR A 275 4.06 -1.40 -6.40
CA THR A 275 4.05 -2.60 -5.55
C THR A 275 4.77 -3.77 -6.23
N GLY A 276 4.70 -3.89 -7.56
CA GLY A 276 5.52 -4.85 -8.30
C GLY A 276 7.02 -4.60 -8.15
N LEU A 277 7.46 -3.33 -8.25
CA LEU A 277 8.86 -2.96 -7.98
C LEU A 277 9.27 -3.23 -6.53
N ALA A 278 8.37 -2.95 -5.57
CA ALA A 278 8.57 -3.35 -4.18
C ALA A 278 8.71 -4.88 -4.06
N GLY A 279 7.94 -5.67 -4.80
CA GLY A 279 8.06 -7.12 -4.87
C GLY A 279 9.48 -7.59 -5.26
N VAL A 280 10.14 -6.90 -6.18
CA VAL A 280 11.54 -7.17 -6.57
C VAL A 280 12.48 -6.90 -5.39
N LEU A 281 12.34 -5.74 -4.74
CA LEU A 281 13.13 -5.38 -3.55
C LEU A 281 12.95 -6.42 -2.43
N PHE A 282 11.72 -6.86 -2.17
CA PHE A 282 11.42 -7.83 -1.12
C PHE A 282 11.96 -9.22 -1.44
N THR A 283 11.96 -9.61 -2.71
CA THR A 283 12.62 -10.84 -3.17
C THR A 283 14.13 -10.78 -2.96
N GLU A 284 14.74 -9.61 -3.17
CA GLU A 284 16.17 -9.40 -2.90
C GLU A 284 16.47 -9.44 -1.39
N LEU A 285 15.62 -8.85 -0.54
CA LEU A 285 15.74 -8.96 0.92
C LEU A 285 15.65 -10.42 1.37
N ARG A 286 14.70 -11.17 0.82
CA ARG A 286 14.55 -12.61 1.05
C ARG A 286 15.83 -13.36 0.68
N ARG A 287 16.43 -13.06 -0.48
CA ARG A 287 17.70 -13.70 -0.91
C ARG A 287 18.84 -13.43 0.07
N ARG A 288 18.89 -12.22 0.66
CA ARG A 288 19.94 -11.81 1.61
C ARG A 288 19.74 -12.35 3.02
N GLY A 289 18.50 -12.47 3.50
CA GLY A 289 18.19 -12.70 4.91
C GLY A 289 17.13 -13.77 5.21
N GLY A 290 16.66 -14.53 4.21
CA GLY A 290 15.46 -15.36 4.35
C GLY A 290 14.19 -14.52 4.49
N LEU A 291 13.05 -15.16 4.73
CA LEU A 291 11.74 -14.48 4.85
C LEU A 291 11.65 -13.51 6.04
N THR A 292 12.49 -13.66 7.06
CA THR A 292 12.49 -12.77 8.23
C THR A 292 12.86 -11.34 7.86
N ALA A 293 13.80 -11.12 6.94
CA ALA A 293 14.22 -9.79 6.53
C ALA A 293 13.09 -8.96 5.87
N PRO A 294 12.44 -9.43 4.79
CA PRO A 294 11.33 -8.70 4.20
C PRO A 294 10.14 -8.62 5.15
N ALA A 295 9.80 -9.68 5.91
CA ALA A 295 8.68 -9.63 6.85
C ALA A 295 8.81 -8.53 7.91
N MET A 296 9.99 -8.38 8.52
CA MET A 296 10.23 -7.30 9.49
C MET A 296 10.16 -5.92 8.84
N PHE A 297 10.77 -5.76 7.66
CA PHE A 297 10.70 -4.51 6.92
C PHE A 297 9.26 -4.16 6.54
N HIS A 298 8.48 -5.17 6.14
CA HIS A 298 7.09 -5.04 5.76
C HIS A 298 6.20 -4.60 6.92
N VAL A 299 6.33 -5.27 8.08
CA VAL A 299 5.62 -4.89 9.31
C VAL A 299 6.01 -3.47 9.69
N ALA A 300 7.29 -3.11 9.61
CA ALA A 300 7.73 -1.76 9.95
C ALA A 300 7.08 -0.69 9.05
N THR A 301 7.09 -0.89 7.73
CA THR A 301 6.52 0.10 6.80
C THR A 301 5.00 0.25 6.92
N ASN A 302 4.28 -0.81 7.31
CA ASN A 302 2.81 -0.78 7.41
C ASN A 302 2.30 -0.45 8.81
N SER A 303 2.95 -0.95 9.86
CA SER A 303 2.48 -0.77 11.25
C SER A 303 2.93 0.55 11.86
N LEU A 304 4.13 1.07 11.51
CA LEU A 304 4.65 2.29 12.14
C LEU A 304 3.82 3.53 11.77
N GLY A 305 3.15 3.55 10.61
CA GLY A 305 2.22 4.63 10.25
C GLY A 305 1.11 4.83 11.29
N TYR A 306 0.52 3.75 11.82
CA TYR A 306 -0.52 3.81 12.85
C TYR A 306 -0.02 4.38 14.19
N LEU A 307 1.25 4.09 14.53
CA LEU A 307 1.90 4.58 15.73
C LEU A 307 2.24 6.07 15.58
N PHE A 308 2.94 6.43 14.52
CA PHE A 308 3.47 7.78 14.31
C PHE A 308 2.39 8.81 13.96
N ALA A 309 1.28 8.40 13.32
CA ALA A 309 0.12 9.28 13.13
C ALA A 309 -0.37 9.88 14.46
N ARG A 310 -0.25 9.14 15.58
CA ARG A 310 -0.65 9.62 16.92
C ARG A 310 0.44 10.35 17.69
N LEU A 311 1.70 10.26 17.26
CA LEU A 311 2.82 10.97 17.89
C LEU A 311 3.02 12.37 17.30
N ALA A 312 2.44 12.68 16.14
CA ALA A 312 2.48 14.00 15.54
C ALA A 312 1.70 15.04 16.38
N PRO A 313 2.35 16.12 16.88
CA PRO A 313 1.68 17.16 17.67
C PRO A 313 0.54 17.83 16.89
N PRO A 314 -0.60 18.22 17.49
CA PRO A 314 -1.66 19.00 16.84
C PRO A 314 -1.07 20.22 16.09
N GLU A 315 -1.64 20.56 14.93
CA GLU A 315 -1.29 21.84 14.31
C GLU A 315 -1.75 22.96 15.25
N GLU A 316 -0.82 23.84 15.61
CA GLU A 316 -1.17 25.10 16.26
C GLU A 316 -2.10 25.86 15.31
N PRO A 317 -3.26 26.35 15.78
CA PRO A 317 -4.14 27.15 14.94
C PRO A 317 -3.34 28.32 14.36
N SER A 318 -3.41 28.51 13.04
CA SER A 318 -2.73 29.62 12.38
C SER A 318 -3.04 30.94 13.09
N PRO A 319 -2.02 31.75 13.45
CA PRO A 319 -2.22 33.05 14.06
C PRO A 319 -2.88 33.96 13.02
N GLY A 320 -4.22 34.01 13.01
CA GLY A 320 -4.97 34.78 12.01
C GLY A 320 -6.47 34.50 11.94
N ARG A 321 -6.98 33.38 12.48
CA ARG A 321 -8.42 33.22 12.70
C ARG A 321 -8.74 33.52 14.16
N GLY A 322 -8.99 34.80 14.44
CA GLY A 322 -9.64 35.20 15.68
C GLY A 322 -11.00 34.49 15.82
N PRO A 323 -11.52 34.30 17.05
CA PRO A 323 -12.82 33.69 17.26
C PRO A 323 -13.89 34.45 16.48
N LEU A 324 -14.77 33.73 15.78
CA LEU A 324 -15.98 34.33 15.20
C LEU A 324 -16.79 34.98 16.33
N PRO A 325 -17.25 36.23 16.18
CA PRO A 325 -18.11 36.85 17.18
C PRO A 325 -19.39 36.04 17.34
N LYS A 326 -19.81 35.90 18.60
CA LYS A 326 -21.03 35.18 19.01
C LYS A 326 -22.29 35.87 18.52
#